data_AF-A0A0B8NZY3-F1
#
_entry.id   AF-A0A0B8NZY3-F1
#
_cell.length_a   1.000
_cell.length_b   1.000
_cell.length_c   1.000
_cell.angle_alpha   90.00
_cell.angle_beta   90.00
_cell.angle_gamma   90.00
#
_symmetry.space_group_name_H-M   'P 1'
#
loop_
_entity.id
_entity.type
_entity.pdbx_description
1 polymer ?
#
loop_
_entity_poly.entity_id
_entity_poly.type
_entity_poly.pdbx_seq_one_letter_code
_entity_poly.pdbx_strand_id
1 'polypeptide(L)' 'MTEGNIASERVLQKCGFNLEQRIADAYEIRGKLYADLIYKS' A
#
# COMPACT_ATOMS: atom_id res chain seq x y z
N MET A 1 -2.52 -2.79 1.79
CA MET A 1 -1.69 -1.89 2.62
C MET A 1 -2.05 -0.48 2.20
N THR A 2 -2.42 0.39 3.13
CA THR A 2 -2.94 1.72 2.76
C THR A 2 -1.82 2.64 2.30
N GLU A 3 -2.01 3.28 1.15
CA GLU A 3 -1.06 4.24 0.58
C GLU A 3 -0.63 5.31 1.59
N GLY A 4 0.68 5.58 1.64
CA GLY A 4 1.27 6.62 2.48
C GLY A 4 1.96 6.09 3.75
N ASN A 5 1.89 4.78 4.02
CA ASN A 5 2.65 4.16 5.10
C ASN A 5 4.06 3.74 4.63
N ILE A 6 4.89 4.76 4.34
CA ILE A 6 6.25 4.63 3.78
C ILE A 6 7.15 3.67 4.60
N ALA A 7 6.97 3.60 5.92
CA ALA A 7 7.74 2.69 6.77
C ALA A 7 7.47 1.23 6.43
N SER A 8 6.19 0.83 6.31
CA SER A 8 5.82 -0.53 5.92
C SER A 8 6.21 -0.85 4.47
N GLU A 9 6.12 0.11 3.54
CA GLU A 9 6.56 -0.10 2.15
C GLU A 9 8.04 -0.48 2.07
N ARG A 10 8.90 0.23 2.83
CA ARG A 10 10.33 -0.06 2.91
C ARG A 10 10.63 -1.42 3.51
N VAL A 11 9.86 -1.85 4.51
CA VAL A 11 10.00 -3.18 5.12
C VAL A 11 9.63 -4.26 4.11
N LEU A 12 8.51 -4.12 3.41
CA LEU A 12 8.06 -5.08 2.40
C LEU A 12 9.10 -5.27 1.29
N GLN A 13 9.66 -4.17 0.77
CA GLN A 13 10.73 -4.21 -0.22
C GLN A 13 11.99 -4.91 0.31
N LYS A 14 12.41 -4.61 1.55
CA LYS A 14 13.55 -5.29 2.18
C LYS A 14 13.32 -6.79 2.37
N CYS A 15 12.08 -7.20 2.59
CA CYS A 15 11.69 -8.60 2.70
C CYS A 15 11.49 -9.29 1.35
N GLY A 16 11.74 -8.62 0.22
CA GLY A 16 11.64 -9.18 -1.13
C GLY A 16 10.24 -9.16 -1.73
N PHE A 17 9.27 -8.52 -1.07
CA PHE A 17 7.94 -8.33 -1.64
C PHE A 17 7.96 -7.19 -2.65
N ASN A 18 7.32 -7.42 -3.79
CA ASN A 18 7.15 -6.42 -4.84
C ASN A 18 5.71 -5.92 -4.86
N LEU A 19 5.52 -4.65 -5.22
CA LEU A 19 4.19 -4.08 -5.43
C LEU A 19 3.60 -4.72 -6.69
N GLU A 20 2.54 -5.51 -6.55
CA GLU A 20 1.86 -6.19 -7.66
C GLU A 20 0.74 -5.32 -8.20
N GLN A 21 -0.03 -4.66 -7.31
CA GLN A 21 -1.19 -3.89 -7.69
C GLN A 21 -1.43 -2.68 -6.78
N ARG A 22 -1.97 -1.63 -7.38
CA ARG A 22 -2.51 -0.46 -6.69
C ARG A 22 -3.98 -0.30 -7.06
N ILE A 23 -4.86 -0.31 -6.06
CA ILE A 23 -6.30 -0.12 -6.23
C ILE A 23 -6.62 1.28 -5.72
N ALA A 24 -6.93 2.20 -6.63
CA ALA A 24 -7.30 3.57 -6.28
C ALA A 24 -8.64 3.60 -5.51
N ASP A 25 -8.79 4.60 -4.64
CA ASP A 25 -10.03 4.91 -3.91
C ASP A 25 -10.66 3.71 -3.15
N ALA A 26 -9.82 2.78 -2.71
CA ALA A 26 -10.25 1.54 -2.07
C ALA A 26 -10.83 1.77 -0.67
N TYR A 27 -10.34 2.79 0.05
CA TYR A 27 -10.76 3.09 1.43
C TYR A 27 -10.84 4.58 1.70
N GLU A 28 -11.91 5.02 2.36
CA GLU A 28 -12.07 6.38 2.87
C GLU A 28 -11.69 6.44 4.35
N ILE A 29 -10.76 7.33 4.71
CA ILE A 29 -10.42 7.65 6.09
C ILE A 29 -10.56 9.16 6.27
N ARG A 30 -11.51 9.58 7.11
CA ARG A 30 -11.77 10.99 7.45
C ARG A 30 -12.02 11.89 6.21
N GLY A 31 -12.81 11.44 5.23
CA GLY A 31 -13.12 12.24 4.04
C GLY A 31 -12.04 12.23 2.96
N LYS A 32 -10.94 11.49 3.16
CA LYS A 32 -9.89 11.30 2.15
C LYS A 32 -9.88 9.85 1.68
N LEU A 33 -9.86 9.67 0.37
CA LEU A 33 -9.69 8.37 -0.27
C LEU A 33 -8.21 8.00 -0.30
N TYR A 34 -7.94 6.73 -0.02
CA TYR A 34 -6.60 6.14 -0.02
C TYR A 34 -6.61 4.92 -0.94
N ALA A 35 -5.51 4.75 -1.68
CA ALA A 35 -5.32 3.54 -2.46
C ALA A 35 -4.91 2.37 -1.56
N ASP A 36 -5.34 1.17 -1.94
CA ASP A 36 -4.77 -0.06 -1.40
C ASP A 36 -3.62 -0.54 -2.28
N LEU A 37 -2.51 -0.84 -1.62
CA LEU A 37 -1.30 -1.40 -2.20
C LEU A 37 -1.24 -2.90 -1.86
N ILE A 38 -1.18 -3.73 -2.90
CA ILE A 38 -1.09 -5.19 -2.81
C ILE A 38 0.34 -5.60 -3.16
N TYR A 39 0.98 -6.30 -2.23
CA TYR A 39 2.35 -6.78 -2.35
C TYR A 39 2.40 -8.31 -2.37
N LYS A 40 3.35 -8.85 -3.14
CA LYS A 40 3.55 -10.30 -3.30
C LYS A 40 5.03 -10.65 -3.38
N SER A 41 5.38 -11.82 -2.85
CA SER A 41 6.73 -12.43 -2.88
C SER A 41 6.95 -13.22 -4.16
#